data_AF-A0A3M1ZYF8-F1
#
_entry.id   AF-A0A3M1ZYF8-F1
#
_cell.length_a   1.000
_cell.length_b   1.000
_cell.length_c   1.000
_cell.angle_alpha   90.00
_cell.angle_beta   90.00
_cell.angle_gamma   90.00
#
_symmetry.space_group_name_H-M   'P 1'
#
loop_
_entity.id
_entity.type
_entity.pdbx_description
1 polymer ?
#
loop_
_entity_poly.entity_id
_entity_poly.type
_entity_poly.pdbx_seq_one_letter_code
_entity_poly.pdbx_strand_id
1 'polypeptide(L)'
;MQKKNLSLSHLSPLTLVLALSAGAIAASCAEDNPEFCGDGKVNGDEECDDGNLDDSDLCPTTCKLAVCGDGFWRPGYEECDDGNTDNTDGCTNDCKLPVCGDGFVQEGEECDDGNVSNDDDCLTTCVAATCGDGYVGPGEECDDGNSDDHDACLNSCKIAVCGDGVVRQGVEACDDGNTDDTDGCTSTCALPTCGDGIVQDGEECDDGNLSNSDGCLNTCLEAFCGDGYVGPGEECDDGNANDHDACLSTCKVAVCGDGVVHTGVEACDDGNADDTDGCTSTCALPTCGDGIVQQGEECDDGNLDNTDACLNTCVAASCGDGFVGPGEECDDGNKIVGDGCQNDCTIAQCGDGIVQAGEACDDGNQNNQDACRNDCVEAVCGDGILWIGVEQCDDGNLLDGDGCSSTCMRECWEGDLNIVDNGTCYMVFWNKQRPWSEARTRCIDIGAHLVQITSAAENDLVRTHISGPTWIGLSDIVTEGEFWWDLGAQGSVQLGGYTNWNAGEPDNQDTGNNSPADCVQMRTSGTWEDEDCGRDRPYVCER
;
A
#
# COMPACT_ATOMS: atom_id res chain seq x y z
N MET A 1 -55.29 37.16 -22.39
CA MET A 1 -55.63 37.27 -23.84
C MET A 1 -56.58 36.15 -24.26
N GLN A 2 -57.89 36.40 -24.35
CA GLN A 2 -58.76 36.20 -25.54
C GLN A 2 -60.26 36.15 -25.16
N LYS A 3 -61.04 36.96 -25.91
CA LYS A 3 -62.50 36.88 -26.21
C LYS A 3 -63.42 37.42 -25.10
N LYS A 4 -64.41 38.30 -25.35
CA LYS A 4 -65.16 38.66 -26.57
C LYS A 4 -65.94 39.97 -26.33
N ASN A 5 -65.80 40.93 -27.25
CA ASN A 5 -66.82 41.77 -27.91
C ASN A 5 -68.13 42.24 -27.24
N LEU A 6 -68.29 43.58 -27.35
CA LEU A 6 -69.47 44.37 -27.77
C LEU A 6 -70.61 44.64 -26.76
N SER A 7 -70.84 45.91 -26.39
CA SER A 7 -71.68 46.86 -27.16
C SER A 7 -72.34 47.98 -26.31
N LEU A 8 -72.30 49.21 -26.84
CA LEU A 8 -73.23 50.36 -26.63
C LEU A 8 -73.35 50.97 -25.21
N SER A 9 -73.51 52.28 -24.98
CA SER A 9 -73.29 53.54 -25.71
C SER A 9 -73.67 54.65 -24.71
N HIS A 10 -72.83 55.67 -24.58
CA HIS A 10 -73.15 56.94 -23.91
C HIS A 10 -74.42 57.59 -24.48
N LEU A 11 -75.17 58.31 -23.64
CA LEU A 11 -75.67 59.68 -23.88
C LEU A 11 -76.51 60.19 -22.69
N SER A 12 -76.20 61.41 -22.25
CA SER A 12 -77.04 62.37 -21.49
C SER A 12 -77.22 63.61 -22.41
N PRO A 13 -77.97 64.71 -22.13
CA PRO A 13 -78.92 65.03 -21.04
C PRO A 13 -80.24 65.72 -21.50
N LEU A 14 -81.08 66.11 -20.52
CA LEU A 14 -82.01 67.27 -20.42
C LEU A 14 -83.02 67.61 -21.55
N THR A 15 -84.32 67.69 -21.25
CA THR A 15 -85.09 68.97 -21.19
C THR A 15 -86.54 68.82 -20.65
N LEU A 16 -87.10 69.98 -20.30
CA LEU A 16 -88.15 70.36 -19.34
C LEU A 16 -89.54 70.63 -19.99
N VAL A 17 -90.55 70.85 -19.13
CA VAL A 17 -91.84 71.60 -19.28
C VAL A 17 -93.06 70.73 -19.71
N LEU A 18 -94.16 70.58 -18.93
CA LEU A 18 -95.24 71.58 -18.71
C LEU A 18 -96.24 71.20 -17.57
N ALA A 19 -96.51 72.19 -16.71
CA ALA A 19 -97.80 72.76 -16.25
C ALA A 19 -98.89 71.95 -15.50
N LEU A 20 -99.26 72.53 -14.35
CA LEU A 20 -100.42 72.28 -13.48
C LEU A 20 -101.78 72.55 -14.15
N SER A 21 -102.83 71.86 -13.66
CA SER A 21 -104.09 72.53 -13.26
C SER A 21 -104.85 71.69 -12.22
N ALA A 22 -105.29 72.37 -11.16
CA ALA A 22 -106.08 71.86 -10.04
C ALA A 22 -107.59 71.85 -10.35
N GLY A 23 -108.34 70.99 -9.66
CA GLY A 23 -109.80 70.98 -9.67
C GLY A 23 -110.37 70.09 -8.56
N ALA A 24 -110.77 70.73 -7.46
CA ALA A 24 -111.35 70.14 -6.25
C ALA A 24 -112.75 69.57 -6.45
N ILE A 25 -113.13 68.57 -5.64
CA ILE A 25 -114.50 68.38 -5.15
C ILE A 25 -114.43 67.93 -3.69
N ALA A 26 -115.11 68.67 -2.82
CA ALA A 26 -115.32 68.39 -1.41
C ALA A 26 -116.72 67.78 -1.16
N ALA A 27 -116.89 67.25 0.06
CA ALA A 27 -118.11 66.74 0.69
C ALA A 27 -118.45 65.28 0.36
N SER A 28 -118.80 64.43 1.33
CA SER A 28 -119.58 64.72 2.54
C SER A 28 -119.25 63.76 3.69
N CYS A 29 -119.30 64.29 4.92
CA CYS A 29 -119.45 63.53 6.15
C CYS A 29 -120.61 62.52 6.02
N ALA A 30 -120.32 61.24 6.21
CA ALA A 30 -121.30 60.25 6.62
C ALA A 30 -121.08 60.03 8.12
N GLU A 31 -122.18 60.09 8.85
CA GLU A 31 -122.23 60.10 10.30
C GLU A 31 -121.60 58.84 10.90
N ASP A 32 -120.76 59.03 11.91
CA ASP A 32 -120.39 57.99 12.87
C ASP A 32 -121.66 57.31 13.35
N ASN A 33 -121.83 56.03 13.00
CA ASN A 33 -122.78 55.18 13.67
C ASN A 33 -121.98 54.23 14.58
N PRO A 34 -121.68 54.61 15.85
CA PRO A 34 -120.85 53.85 16.78
C PRO A 34 -121.59 52.64 17.37
N GLU A 35 -122.35 51.93 16.54
CA GLU A 35 -123.15 50.77 16.97
C GLU A 35 -122.60 49.44 16.47
N PHE A 36 -121.46 49.40 15.75
CA PHE A 36 -120.92 48.15 15.19
C PHE A 36 -119.48 47.79 15.63
N CYS A 37 -118.58 48.76 15.85
CA CYS A 37 -117.18 48.45 16.22
C CYS A 37 -117.07 47.93 17.66
N GLY A 38 -116.41 46.79 17.83
CA GLY A 38 -116.25 46.04 19.08
C GLY A 38 -117.35 45.01 19.34
N ASP A 39 -118.16 44.64 18.33
CA ASP A 39 -119.25 43.67 18.47
C ASP A 39 -118.87 42.21 18.11
N GLY A 40 -117.64 42.02 17.62
CA GLY A 40 -117.04 40.75 17.23
C GLY A 40 -117.31 40.39 15.76
N LYS A 41 -117.81 41.33 14.95
CA LYS A 41 -118.11 41.10 13.53
C LYS A 41 -117.78 42.32 12.68
N VAL A 42 -116.81 42.14 11.80
CA VAL A 42 -116.49 43.12 10.74
C VAL A 42 -117.71 43.39 9.86
N ASN A 43 -118.33 44.55 10.03
CA ASN A 43 -119.51 44.98 9.27
C ASN A 43 -119.40 46.46 8.89
N GLY A 44 -120.04 46.86 7.79
CA GLY A 44 -119.96 48.25 7.31
C GLY A 44 -118.57 48.59 6.77
N ASP A 45 -117.98 49.69 7.27
CA ASP A 45 -116.70 50.27 6.82
C ASP A 45 -115.48 49.85 7.68
N GLU A 46 -115.67 48.89 8.57
CA GLU A 46 -114.64 48.29 9.43
C GLU A 46 -113.66 47.45 8.60
N GLU A 47 -112.36 47.60 8.84
CA GLU A 47 -111.31 46.75 8.27
C GLU A 47 -110.96 45.57 9.18
N CYS A 48 -111.25 45.72 10.48
CA CYS A 48 -111.09 44.72 11.51
C CYS A 48 -112.14 44.96 12.60
N ASP A 49 -112.48 43.92 13.37
CA ASP A 49 -113.26 43.97 14.61
C ASP A 49 -112.91 42.71 15.39
N ASP A 50 -112.44 42.85 16.62
CA ASP A 50 -112.00 41.73 17.46
C ASP A 50 -112.89 41.50 18.70
N GLY A 51 -114.06 42.14 18.71
CA GLY A 51 -115.05 42.05 19.78
C GLY A 51 -114.70 42.83 21.04
N ASN A 52 -113.75 43.76 20.96
CA ASN A 52 -113.36 44.62 22.06
C ASN A 52 -113.10 46.06 21.59
N LEU A 53 -112.73 46.96 22.51
CA LEU A 53 -112.44 48.38 22.23
C LEU A 53 -111.10 48.79 22.85
N ASP A 54 -110.03 48.04 22.57
CA ASP A 54 -108.67 48.26 23.06
C ASP A 54 -107.78 48.76 21.91
N ASP A 55 -107.17 49.94 22.07
CA ASP A 55 -106.30 50.51 21.04
C ASP A 55 -104.93 49.81 20.94
N SER A 56 -104.59 48.95 21.91
CA SER A 56 -103.27 48.32 22.02
C SER A 56 -103.14 46.93 21.37
N ASP A 57 -104.19 46.43 20.72
CA ASP A 57 -104.17 45.16 19.99
C ASP A 57 -103.83 45.36 18.50
N LEU A 58 -104.31 44.53 17.57
CA LEU A 58 -104.10 44.75 16.12
C LEU A 58 -105.32 45.41 15.44
N CYS A 59 -106.40 45.59 16.20
CA CYS A 59 -107.65 46.18 15.78
C CYS A 59 -108.13 47.26 16.77
N PRO A 60 -107.56 48.47 16.71
CA PRO A 60 -107.90 49.57 17.60
C PRO A 60 -109.37 49.97 17.50
N THR A 61 -109.84 50.81 18.43
CA THR A 61 -111.24 51.27 18.56
C THR A 61 -111.81 52.00 17.35
N THR A 62 -110.95 52.33 16.37
CA THR A 62 -111.33 52.90 15.08
C THR A 62 -111.74 51.83 14.05
N CYS A 63 -111.58 50.54 14.37
CA CYS A 63 -111.79 49.40 13.49
C CYS A 63 -111.02 49.50 12.15
N LYS A 64 -109.83 50.12 12.20
CA LYS A 64 -108.83 50.19 11.12
C LYS A 64 -107.56 49.46 11.54
N LEU A 65 -106.89 48.75 10.63
CA LEU A 65 -105.68 48.00 11.00
C LEU A 65 -104.61 48.93 11.59
N ALA A 66 -103.93 48.43 12.63
CA ALA A 66 -102.76 49.07 13.22
C ALA A 66 -101.71 49.47 12.18
N VAL A 67 -101.14 50.67 12.30
CA VAL A 67 -100.03 51.15 11.47
C VAL A 67 -98.98 51.87 12.32
N CYS A 68 -97.71 51.70 11.95
CA CYS A 68 -96.61 52.48 12.52
C CYS A 68 -96.88 53.99 12.39
N GLY A 69 -96.74 54.74 13.49
CA GLY A 69 -97.00 56.16 13.57
C GLY A 69 -98.45 56.54 13.91
N ASP A 70 -99.26 55.59 14.39
CA ASP A 70 -100.65 55.86 14.80
C ASP A 70 -100.80 56.34 16.24
N GLY A 71 -99.69 56.48 16.97
CA GLY A 71 -99.65 56.98 18.34
C GLY A 71 -99.76 55.88 19.41
N PHE A 72 -99.85 54.60 19.01
CA PHE A 72 -100.00 53.47 19.92
C PHE A 72 -98.95 52.39 19.65
N TRP A 73 -97.95 52.30 20.53
CA TRP A 73 -96.97 51.21 20.50
C TRP A 73 -97.59 49.83 20.82
N ARG A 74 -97.47 48.89 19.89
CA ARG A 74 -98.02 47.52 19.97
C ARG A 74 -96.91 46.46 20.05
N PRO A 75 -96.68 45.86 21.24
CA PRO A 75 -95.61 44.88 21.44
C PRO A 75 -95.76 43.64 20.53
N GLY A 76 -94.72 43.37 19.72
CA GLY A 76 -94.65 42.21 18.82
C GLY A 76 -95.12 42.47 17.38
N TYR A 77 -95.67 43.66 17.11
CA TYR A 77 -95.91 44.18 15.77
C TYR A 77 -94.85 45.22 15.39
N GLU A 78 -94.48 46.07 16.34
CA GLU A 78 -93.49 47.14 16.17
C GLU A 78 -92.58 47.27 17.40
N GLU A 79 -91.34 47.74 17.20
CA GLU A 79 -90.36 47.88 18.28
C GLU A 79 -90.53 49.21 19.05
N CYS A 80 -91.07 50.21 18.36
CA CYS A 80 -91.41 51.54 18.84
C CYS A 80 -92.53 52.11 17.94
N ASP A 81 -93.10 53.27 18.27
CA ASP A 81 -94.05 54.01 17.42
C ASP A 81 -93.44 55.40 17.14
N ASP A 82 -93.07 55.67 15.87
CA ASP A 82 -92.34 56.89 15.47
C ASP A 82 -93.19 58.15 15.75
N GLY A 83 -94.50 58.07 15.51
CA GLY A 83 -95.43 59.18 15.75
C GLY A 83 -95.12 60.46 14.94
N ASN A 84 -94.05 60.46 14.14
CA ASN A 84 -93.62 61.53 13.26
C ASN A 84 -93.01 60.97 11.97
N THR A 85 -92.09 61.69 11.33
CA THR A 85 -91.48 61.22 10.07
C THR A 85 -89.95 61.36 10.04
N ASP A 86 -89.31 61.35 11.19
CA ASP A 86 -87.88 61.62 11.35
C ASP A 86 -87.11 60.33 11.73
N ASN A 87 -86.35 59.77 10.78
CA ASN A 87 -85.54 58.57 11.03
C ASN A 87 -84.34 58.78 11.97
N THR A 88 -84.08 60.01 12.41
CA THR A 88 -82.92 60.34 13.26
C THR A 88 -83.26 60.44 14.75
N ASP A 89 -84.52 60.21 15.10
CA ASP A 89 -84.96 60.22 16.49
C ASP A 89 -84.95 58.81 17.12
N GLY A 90 -85.64 58.64 18.26
CA GLY A 90 -85.65 57.38 19.00
C GLY A 90 -86.39 56.22 18.30
N CYS A 91 -87.00 56.43 17.14
CA CYS A 91 -87.72 55.40 16.39
C CYS A 91 -87.77 55.73 14.90
N THR A 92 -87.28 54.84 14.03
CA THR A 92 -87.37 55.07 12.57
C THR A 92 -88.82 54.98 12.06
N ASN A 93 -89.07 55.54 10.87
CA ASN A 93 -90.35 55.50 10.15
C ASN A 93 -90.86 54.07 9.85
N ASP A 94 -89.97 53.08 9.92
CA ASP A 94 -90.31 51.65 9.79
C ASP A 94 -90.55 51.00 11.16
N CYS A 95 -90.69 51.81 12.21
CA CYS A 95 -90.87 51.43 13.61
C CYS A 95 -89.80 50.47 14.13
N LYS A 96 -88.54 50.78 13.81
CA LYS A 96 -87.34 50.12 14.32
C LYS A 96 -86.57 51.04 15.24
N LEU A 97 -86.01 50.45 16.29
CA LEU A 97 -85.09 51.16 17.16
C LEU A 97 -83.79 51.50 16.38
N PRO A 98 -83.17 52.65 16.68
CA PRO A 98 -81.93 53.08 16.06
C PRO A 98 -80.82 52.05 16.28
N VAL A 99 -80.11 51.67 15.21
CA VAL A 99 -78.97 50.75 15.28
C VAL A 99 -77.87 51.19 14.32
N CYS A 100 -76.63 51.10 14.81
CA CYS A 100 -75.47 51.40 13.99
C CYS A 100 -75.41 50.52 12.71
N GLY A 101 -75.28 51.20 11.57
CA GLY A 101 -75.29 50.62 10.23
C GLY A 101 -76.65 50.60 9.54
N ASP A 102 -77.63 51.38 10.00
CA ASP A 102 -78.96 51.46 9.39
C ASP A 102 -79.13 52.59 8.35
N GLY A 103 -78.11 53.42 8.21
CA GLY A 103 -78.00 54.50 7.23
C GLY A 103 -78.43 55.87 7.76
N PHE A 104 -78.76 55.98 9.05
CA PHE A 104 -79.20 57.23 9.67
C PHE A 104 -78.38 57.52 10.92
N VAL A 105 -77.70 58.67 10.96
CA VAL A 105 -76.97 59.09 12.16
C VAL A 105 -77.96 59.54 13.24
N GLN A 106 -78.07 58.76 14.32
CA GLN A 106 -79.02 59.00 15.42
C GLN A 106 -78.34 59.55 16.68
N GLU A 107 -79.12 59.93 17.70
CA GLU A 107 -78.59 60.51 18.94
C GLU A 107 -77.67 59.51 19.69
N GLY A 108 -76.36 59.76 19.65
CA GLY A 108 -75.33 58.92 20.26
C GLY A 108 -74.32 58.35 19.27
N GLU A 109 -74.58 58.50 17.97
CA GLU A 109 -73.70 58.06 16.88
C GLU A 109 -72.87 59.23 16.35
N GLU A 110 -71.58 59.00 16.09
CA GLU A 110 -70.70 59.98 15.45
C GLU A 110 -70.77 59.89 13.91
N CYS A 111 -71.03 58.69 13.40
CA CYS A 111 -71.22 58.38 11.99
C CYS A 111 -72.16 57.17 11.85
N ASP A 112 -72.73 56.99 10.66
CA ASP A 112 -73.44 55.78 10.21
C ASP A 112 -73.38 55.77 8.68
N ASP A 113 -72.87 54.70 8.09
CA ASP A 113 -72.71 54.54 6.63
C ASP A 113 -73.64 53.48 6.02
N GLY A 114 -74.62 53.00 6.79
CA GLY A 114 -75.62 52.03 6.37
C GLY A 114 -75.10 50.61 6.24
N ASN A 115 -73.95 50.30 6.86
CA ASN A 115 -73.42 48.95 6.88
C ASN A 115 -72.67 48.61 8.18
N VAL A 116 -72.13 47.40 8.28
CA VAL A 116 -71.48 46.86 9.50
C VAL A 116 -70.03 46.44 9.24
N SER A 117 -69.33 47.18 8.39
CA SER A 117 -67.91 47.06 8.14
C SER A 117 -67.13 47.94 9.13
N ASN A 118 -65.86 47.61 9.34
CA ASN A 118 -64.92 48.46 10.06
C ASN A 118 -63.80 48.99 9.13
N ASP A 119 -63.75 48.55 7.87
CA ASP A 119 -62.70 48.90 6.89
C ASP A 119 -63.09 50.10 6.00
N ASP A 120 -64.10 50.86 6.42
CA ASP A 120 -64.70 52.03 5.76
C ASP A 120 -64.76 53.24 6.71
N ASP A 121 -65.45 54.31 6.29
CA ASP A 121 -65.40 55.60 6.98
C ASP A 121 -66.02 55.55 8.39
N CYS A 122 -66.83 54.52 8.70
CA CYS A 122 -67.51 54.38 9.98
C CYS A 122 -67.38 52.95 10.54
N LEU A 123 -66.95 52.83 11.80
CA LEU A 123 -66.89 51.53 12.47
C LEU A 123 -68.31 51.04 12.83
N THR A 124 -68.45 49.72 13.01
CA THR A 124 -69.65 49.05 13.56
C THR A 124 -70.13 49.55 14.93
N THR A 125 -69.32 50.38 15.60
CA THR A 125 -69.66 51.05 16.87
C THR A 125 -70.11 52.49 16.68
N CYS A 126 -70.30 52.94 15.44
CA CYS A 126 -70.73 54.29 15.06
C CYS A 126 -69.78 55.40 15.55
N VAL A 127 -68.49 55.08 15.42
CA VAL A 127 -67.37 55.99 15.64
C VAL A 127 -66.60 56.06 14.32
N ALA A 128 -66.13 57.25 13.96
CA ALA A 128 -65.37 57.42 12.73
C ALA A 128 -64.08 56.59 12.79
N ALA A 129 -63.74 55.91 11.70
CA ALA A 129 -62.47 55.19 11.59
C ALA A 129 -61.29 56.16 11.71
N THR A 130 -60.29 55.80 12.50
CA THR A 130 -59.10 56.61 12.73
C THR A 130 -57.85 55.75 12.78
N CYS A 131 -56.80 56.18 12.09
CA CYS A 131 -55.47 55.61 12.20
C CYS A 131 -55.04 55.28 13.64
N GLY A 132 -54.67 54.01 13.86
CA GLY A 132 -54.33 53.40 15.13
C GLY A 132 -55.50 52.70 15.83
N ASP A 133 -56.63 52.46 15.17
CA ASP A 133 -57.81 51.78 15.74
C ASP A 133 -57.85 50.26 15.48
N GLY A 134 -56.92 49.77 14.67
CA GLY A 134 -56.74 48.36 14.32
C GLY A 134 -57.43 47.95 13.02
N TYR A 135 -58.05 48.89 12.29
CA TYR A 135 -58.73 48.64 11.03
C TYR A 135 -58.14 49.53 9.93
N VAL A 136 -57.93 48.96 8.74
CA VAL A 136 -57.35 49.72 7.63
C VAL A 136 -58.47 50.46 6.92
N GLY A 137 -58.62 51.74 7.23
CA GLY A 137 -59.67 52.59 6.67
C GLY A 137 -59.35 53.17 5.29
N PRO A 138 -60.30 53.91 4.68
CA PRO A 138 -60.11 54.55 3.38
C PRO A 138 -58.98 55.59 3.37
N GLY A 139 -57.89 55.28 2.66
CA GLY A 139 -56.73 56.17 2.48
C GLY A 139 -55.51 55.80 3.33
N GLU A 140 -55.66 54.82 4.21
CA GLU A 140 -54.60 54.23 5.02
C GLU A 140 -53.87 53.13 4.24
N GLU A 141 -52.54 53.03 4.39
CA GLU A 141 -51.74 51.96 3.78
C GLU A 141 -51.51 50.79 4.75
N CYS A 142 -51.64 51.06 6.04
CA CYS A 142 -51.53 50.12 7.15
C CYS A 142 -52.27 50.71 8.37
N ASP A 143 -52.66 49.86 9.32
CA ASP A 143 -53.10 50.21 10.67
C ASP A 143 -52.76 49.04 11.58
N ASP A 144 -52.07 49.30 12.69
CA ASP A 144 -51.61 48.29 13.64
C ASP A 144 -52.25 48.41 15.04
N GLY A 145 -53.29 49.24 15.16
CA GLY A 145 -54.04 49.44 16.39
C GLY A 145 -53.27 50.15 17.49
N ASN A 146 -52.17 50.84 17.16
CA ASN A 146 -51.36 51.54 18.13
C ASN A 146 -50.92 52.94 17.65
N SER A 147 -50.07 53.61 18.44
CA SER A 147 -49.61 54.97 18.13
C SER A 147 -48.07 55.11 18.21
N ASP A 148 -47.36 54.04 17.87
CA ASP A 148 -45.90 53.93 17.90
C ASP A 148 -45.30 54.05 16.49
N ASP A 149 -44.55 55.12 16.23
CA ASP A 149 -43.87 55.30 14.94
C ASP A 149 -42.61 54.41 14.77
N HIS A 150 -42.28 53.56 15.76
CA HIS A 150 -41.07 52.70 15.73
C HIS A 150 -41.33 51.27 15.24
N ASP A 151 -42.50 51.00 14.68
CA ASP A 151 -42.84 49.73 14.05
C ASP A 151 -43.10 49.90 12.54
N ALA A 152 -43.73 48.91 11.92
CA ALA A 152 -43.91 48.89 10.47
C ALA A 152 -44.96 49.90 9.99
N CYS A 153 -45.82 50.42 10.88
CA CYS A 153 -46.91 51.32 10.53
C CYS A 153 -46.80 52.63 11.31
N LEU A 154 -46.51 53.71 10.61
CA LEU A 154 -46.44 55.03 11.21
C LEU A 154 -47.83 55.50 11.67
N ASN A 155 -47.87 56.40 12.64
CA ASN A 155 -49.05 57.11 13.16
C ASN A 155 -49.81 57.93 12.11
N SER A 156 -49.24 58.07 10.92
CA SER A 156 -49.91 58.62 9.74
C SER A 156 -50.57 57.57 8.85
N CYS A 157 -50.61 56.31 9.29
CA CYS A 157 -51.08 55.13 8.57
C CYS A 157 -50.39 54.97 7.21
N LYS A 158 -49.06 55.08 7.28
CA LYS A 158 -48.12 54.88 6.17
C LYS A 158 -47.10 53.84 6.59
N ILE A 159 -46.68 53.02 5.63
CA ILE A 159 -45.67 52.01 5.87
C ILE A 159 -44.33 52.72 6.12
N ALA A 160 -43.60 52.30 7.14
CA ALA A 160 -42.24 52.78 7.40
C ALA A 160 -41.34 52.53 6.18
N VAL A 161 -40.51 53.51 5.82
CA VAL A 161 -39.63 53.45 4.65
C VAL A 161 -38.18 53.53 5.06
N CYS A 162 -37.35 52.73 4.40
CA CYS A 162 -35.91 52.77 4.55
C CYS A 162 -35.32 54.08 3.99
N GLY A 163 -34.37 54.68 4.72
CA GLY A 163 -33.65 55.89 4.33
C GLY A 163 -34.27 57.17 4.88
N ASP A 164 -35.11 57.08 5.92
CA ASP A 164 -35.72 58.24 6.58
C ASP A 164 -34.99 58.69 7.86
N GLY A 165 -33.93 57.96 8.22
CA GLY A 165 -33.02 58.24 9.33
C GLY A 165 -33.50 57.67 10.67
N VAL A 166 -34.52 56.80 10.67
CA VAL A 166 -35.10 56.22 11.88
C VAL A 166 -34.97 54.71 11.84
N VAL A 167 -34.11 54.14 12.70
CA VAL A 167 -33.98 52.68 12.82
C VAL A 167 -35.11 52.11 13.69
N ARG A 168 -35.99 51.32 13.08
CA ARG A 168 -37.15 50.68 13.74
C ARG A 168 -36.89 49.22 14.07
N GLN A 169 -37.05 48.86 15.34
CA GLN A 169 -36.66 47.54 15.84
C GLN A 169 -37.53 46.43 15.24
N GLY A 170 -36.90 45.51 14.49
CA GLY A 170 -37.60 44.37 13.89
C GLY A 170 -38.26 44.68 12.54
N VAL A 171 -38.17 45.92 12.07
CA VAL A 171 -38.55 46.34 10.72
C VAL A 171 -37.31 46.45 9.84
N GLU A 172 -36.25 47.07 10.38
CA GLU A 172 -34.98 47.30 9.67
C GLU A 172 -33.75 47.02 10.54
N ALA A 173 -32.63 46.69 9.90
CA ALA A 173 -31.37 46.41 10.61
C ALA A 173 -30.51 47.67 10.78
N CYS A 174 -30.66 48.64 9.88
CA CYS A 174 -30.02 49.95 9.87
C CYS A 174 -30.91 50.93 9.10
N ASP A 175 -30.62 52.23 9.22
CA ASP A 175 -31.16 53.33 8.41
C ASP A 175 -30.23 54.53 8.62
N ASP A 176 -29.59 55.01 7.55
CA ASP A 176 -28.66 56.14 7.59
C ASP A 176 -29.21 57.44 6.97
N GLY A 177 -30.52 57.47 6.69
CA GLY A 177 -31.22 58.64 6.19
C GLY A 177 -31.01 58.92 4.71
N ASN A 178 -30.53 57.94 3.94
CA ASN A 178 -30.38 58.07 2.50
C ASN A 178 -30.62 56.75 1.75
N THR A 179 -30.33 56.72 0.45
CA THR A 179 -30.56 55.55 -0.43
C THR A 179 -29.33 55.21 -1.26
N ASP A 180 -28.14 55.61 -0.79
CA ASP A 180 -26.86 55.14 -1.31
C ASP A 180 -26.66 53.70 -0.80
N ASP A 181 -26.16 52.81 -1.66
CA ASP A 181 -25.91 51.43 -1.25
C ASP A 181 -24.45 51.22 -0.81
N THR A 182 -23.61 52.27 -0.94
CA THR A 182 -22.14 52.18 -0.74
C THR A 182 -21.66 52.69 0.62
N ASP A 183 -22.57 53.15 1.48
CA ASP A 183 -22.27 53.63 2.82
C ASP A 183 -22.70 52.62 3.90
N GLY A 184 -23.12 53.10 5.07
CA GLY A 184 -23.30 52.26 6.25
C GLY A 184 -24.58 51.44 6.25
N CYS A 185 -25.47 51.64 5.28
CA CYS A 185 -26.73 50.93 5.17
C CYS A 185 -27.23 50.92 3.72
N THR A 186 -27.64 49.77 3.20
CA THR A 186 -28.20 49.74 1.84
C THR A 186 -29.58 50.40 1.78
N SER A 187 -30.03 50.77 0.58
CA SER A 187 -31.38 51.29 0.30
C SER A 187 -32.52 50.31 0.63
N THR A 188 -32.19 49.07 0.99
CA THR A 188 -33.12 48.05 1.51
C THR A 188 -33.02 47.84 3.02
N CYS A 189 -32.25 48.70 3.70
CA CYS A 189 -32.02 48.70 5.13
C CYS A 189 -31.35 47.42 5.64
N ALA A 190 -30.45 46.89 4.81
CA ALA A 190 -29.52 45.83 5.17
C ALA A 190 -28.16 46.42 5.51
N LEU A 191 -27.52 45.84 6.53
CA LEU A 191 -26.15 46.17 6.91
C LEU A 191 -25.18 45.75 5.80
N PRO A 192 -24.02 46.43 5.67
CA PRO A 192 -22.95 46.03 4.76
C PRO A 192 -22.58 44.57 4.94
N THR A 193 -22.50 43.84 3.83
CA THR A 193 -22.17 42.41 3.83
C THR A 193 -21.32 42.06 2.64
N CYS A 194 -20.13 41.55 2.94
CA CYS A 194 -19.23 41.05 1.92
C CYS A 194 -19.87 39.96 1.04
N GLY A 195 -19.68 40.10 -0.27
CA GLY A 195 -20.13 39.18 -1.31
C GLY A 195 -21.52 39.50 -1.87
N ASP A 196 -22.04 40.71 -1.68
CA ASP A 196 -23.34 41.14 -2.21
C ASP A 196 -23.24 41.91 -3.55
N GLY A 197 -22.02 42.21 -3.99
CA GLY A 197 -21.68 42.87 -5.24
C GLY A 197 -21.55 44.39 -5.12
N ILE A 198 -21.59 44.94 -3.90
CA ILE A 198 -21.57 46.37 -3.64
C ILE A 198 -20.45 46.68 -2.65
N VAL A 199 -19.43 47.41 -3.11
CA VAL A 199 -18.34 47.84 -2.22
C VAL A 199 -18.86 48.90 -1.24
N GLN A 200 -18.97 48.53 0.03
CA GLN A 200 -19.51 49.35 1.10
C GLN A 200 -18.41 49.93 2.01
N ASP A 201 -18.77 50.82 2.95
CA ASP A 201 -17.80 51.43 3.87
C ASP A 201 -17.12 50.36 4.75
N GLY A 202 -15.79 50.26 4.62
CA GLY A 202 -14.97 49.25 5.30
C GLY A 202 -14.53 48.08 4.41
N GLU A 203 -15.01 48.00 3.18
CA GLU A 203 -14.60 47.00 2.19
C GLU A 203 -13.58 47.57 1.21
N GLU A 204 -12.56 46.77 0.85
CA GLU A 204 -11.58 47.13 -0.19
C GLU A 204 -12.02 46.64 -1.58
N CYS A 205 -12.83 45.58 -1.61
CA CYS A 205 -13.41 44.97 -2.81
C CYS A 205 -14.72 44.23 -2.45
N ASP A 206 -15.57 43.98 -3.45
CA ASP A 206 -16.70 43.05 -3.38
C ASP A 206 -17.00 42.57 -4.81
N ASP A 207 -16.98 41.25 -5.05
CA ASP A 207 -17.21 40.64 -6.36
C ASP A 207 -18.53 39.87 -6.47
N GLY A 208 -19.42 40.04 -5.49
CA GLY A 208 -20.75 39.42 -5.45
C GLY A 208 -20.74 37.95 -5.07
N ASN A 209 -19.66 37.47 -4.46
CA ASN A 209 -19.61 36.10 -3.94
C ASN A 209 -18.66 35.97 -2.72
N LEU A 210 -18.55 34.76 -2.17
CA LEU A 210 -17.76 34.46 -0.95
C LEU A 210 -16.58 33.50 -1.21
N SER A 211 -16.12 33.45 -2.46
CA SER A 211 -14.91 32.73 -2.84
C SER A 211 -13.67 33.49 -2.33
N ASN A 212 -12.59 32.75 -2.12
CA ASN A 212 -11.27 33.32 -1.81
C ASN A 212 -10.26 33.02 -2.93
N SER A 213 -10.73 32.51 -4.08
CA SER A 213 -9.90 32.08 -5.22
C SER A 213 -9.98 33.03 -6.42
N ASP A 214 -10.70 34.13 -6.24
CA ASP A 214 -10.89 35.28 -7.10
C ASP A 214 -10.11 36.49 -6.55
N GLY A 215 -10.31 37.65 -7.16
CA GLY A 215 -9.58 38.86 -6.78
C GLY A 215 -10.04 39.50 -5.47
N CYS A 216 -11.09 38.98 -4.83
CA CYS A 216 -11.64 39.49 -3.59
C CYS A 216 -11.88 38.35 -2.62
N LEU A 217 -11.39 38.48 -1.38
CA LEU A 217 -11.61 37.49 -0.34
C LEU A 217 -13.01 37.65 0.27
N ASN A 218 -13.51 36.60 0.93
CA ASN A 218 -14.76 36.63 1.71
C ASN A 218 -14.73 37.57 2.93
N THR A 219 -13.59 38.19 3.20
CA THR A 219 -13.40 39.27 4.16
C THR A 219 -13.40 40.65 3.51
N CYS A 220 -13.68 40.74 2.20
CA CYS A 220 -13.70 41.95 1.39
C CYS A 220 -12.39 42.74 1.41
N LEU A 221 -11.30 41.97 1.38
CA LEU A 221 -9.94 42.45 1.18
C LEU A 221 -9.48 41.96 -0.20
N GLU A 222 -8.69 42.77 -0.90
CA GLU A 222 -8.10 42.34 -2.17
C GLU A 222 -7.22 41.10 -1.94
N ALA A 223 -7.35 40.10 -2.81
CA ALA A 223 -6.51 38.91 -2.75
C ALA A 223 -5.06 39.25 -3.12
N PHE A 224 -4.09 38.71 -2.38
CA PHE A 224 -2.67 38.94 -2.62
C PHE A 224 -1.83 37.72 -2.24
N CYS A 225 -0.68 37.59 -2.91
CA CYS A 225 0.30 36.56 -2.63
C CYS A 225 0.74 36.54 -1.15
N GLY A 226 0.40 35.48 -0.44
CA GLY A 226 0.66 35.31 1.00
C GLY A 226 -0.58 35.53 1.89
N ASP A 227 -1.77 35.64 1.32
CA ASP A 227 -3.03 35.75 2.07
C ASP A 227 -3.60 34.40 2.52
N GLY A 228 -2.96 33.29 2.12
CA GLY A 228 -3.35 31.93 2.47
C GLY A 228 -4.24 31.24 1.43
N TYR A 229 -4.55 31.89 0.31
CA TYR A 229 -5.38 31.36 -0.77
C TYR A 229 -4.69 31.52 -2.12
N VAL A 230 -4.84 30.52 -2.99
CA VAL A 230 -4.29 30.60 -4.36
C VAL A 230 -5.27 31.37 -5.24
N GLY A 231 -4.92 32.60 -5.57
CA GLY A 231 -5.73 33.52 -6.36
C GLY A 231 -5.52 33.45 -7.88
N PRO A 232 -6.21 34.31 -8.65
CA PRO A 232 -6.07 34.37 -10.10
C PRO A 232 -4.70 34.87 -10.55
N GLY A 233 -3.93 34.01 -11.23
CA GLY A 233 -2.60 34.34 -11.77
C GLY A 233 -1.43 33.90 -10.89
N GLU A 234 -1.74 33.39 -9.70
CA GLU A 234 -0.80 32.74 -8.78
C GLU A 234 -0.68 31.26 -9.12
N GLU A 235 0.52 30.71 -9.05
CA GLU A 235 0.75 29.27 -9.22
C GLU A 235 0.74 28.52 -7.88
N CYS A 236 0.96 29.26 -6.79
CA CYS A 236 0.97 28.83 -5.40
C CYS A 236 0.78 30.08 -4.50
N ASP A 237 0.47 29.89 -3.22
CA ASP A 237 0.46 30.92 -2.20
C ASP A 237 1.63 30.67 -1.22
N ASP A 238 2.53 31.64 -1.08
CA ASP A 238 3.74 31.51 -0.25
C ASP A 238 3.38 31.44 1.25
N GLY A 239 2.34 32.19 1.66
CA GLY A 239 1.92 32.31 3.05
C GLY A 239 3.02 32.84 3.99
N ASN A 240 4.20 33.15 3.47
CA ASN A 240 5.36 33.60 4.20
C ASN A 240 6.24 34.52 3.30
N ALA A 241 7.53 34.67 3.61
CA ALA A 241 8.42 35.58 2.88
C ALA A 241 9.77 34.91 2.54
N ASN A 242 9.78 33.59 2.45
CA ASN A 242 10.97 32.77 2.30
C ASN A 242 11.06 32.24 0.86
N ASP A 243 11.86 32.90 0.04
CA ASP A 243 12.13 32.47 -1.35
C ASP A 243 12.99 31.19 -1.47
N HIS A 244 13.16 30.41 -0.40
CA HIS A 244 13.91 29.14 -0.38
C HIS A 244 13.01 27.94 -0.06
N ASP A 245 11.70 28.05 -0.26
CA ASP A 245 10.74 26.96 -0.10
C ASP A 245 9.98 26.70 -1.41
N ALA A 246 8.87 25.98 -1.33
CA ALA A 246 8.14 25.54 -2.52
C ALA A 246 7.46 26.66 -3.30
N CYS A 247 7.20 27.80 -2.67
CA CYS A 247 6.50 28.91 -3.29
C CYS A 247 7.24 30.21 -3.01
N LEU A 248 7.71 30.87 -4.06
CA LEU A 248 8.40 32.14 -3.93
C LEU A 248 7.42 33.24 -3.49
N SER A 249 7.94 34.31 -2.89
CA SER A 249 7.16 35.51 -2.52
C SER A 249 6.55 36.27 -3.71
N THR A 250 6.83 35.80 -4.92
CA THR A 250 6.21 36.23 -6.18
C THR A 250 5.05 35.32 -6.64
N CYS A 251 4.63 34.37 -5.80
CA CYS A 251 3.61 33.35 -6.06
C CYS A 251 3.86 32.53 -7.32
N LYS A 252 5.13 32.17 -7.48
CA LYS A 252 5.65 31.24 -8.48
C LYS A 252 6.23 30.04 -7.78
N VAL A 253 6.01 28.87 -8.37
CA VAL A 253 6.59 27.64 -7.85
C VAL A 253 8.10 27.72 -8.06
N ALA A 254 8.85 27.33 -7.04
CA ALA A 254 10.30 27.18 -7.12
C ALA A 254 10.69 26.17 -8.22
N VAL A 255 11.78 26.45 -8.95
CA VAL A 255 12.20 25.63 -10.10
C VAL A 255 13.68 25.28 -9.98
N CYS A 256 13.97 24.01 -10.21
CA CYS A 256 15.31 23.47 -10.33
C CYS A 256 16.15 24.14 -11.43
N GLY A 257 17.38 24.55 -11.07
CA GLY A 257 18.35 25.16 -11.96
C GLY A 257 18.25 26.69 -12.04
N ASP A 258 17.60 27.32 -11.07
CA ASP A 258 17.53 28.78 -10.93
C ASP A 258 18.70 29.37 -10.10
N GLY A 259 19.58 28.49 -9.59
CA GLY A 259 20.76 28.85 -8.80
C GLY A 259 20.50 28.90 -7.30
N VAL A 260 19.32 28.48 -6.84
CA VAL A 260 18.93 28.45 -5.42
C VAL A 260 18.39 27.08 -5.07
N VAL A 261 18.91 26.47 -4.01
CA VAL A 261 18.36 25.21 -3.50
C VAL A 261 17.11 25.49 -2.66
N HIS A 262 15.96 25.05 -3.16
CA HIS A 262 14.65 25.23 -2.52
C HIS A 262 14.31 24.05 -1.60
N THR A 263 14.16 24.35 -0.31
CA THR A 263 13.96 23.35 0.74
C THR A 263 12.64 22.60 0.54
N GLY A 264 12.72 21.28 0.35
CA GLY A 264 11.55 20.42 0.18
C GLY A 264 11.03 20.33 -1.27
N VAL A 265 11.62 21.08 -2.20
CA VAL A 265 11.40 20.93 -3.65
C VAL A 265 12.49 20.09 -4.28
N GLU A 266 13.75 20.37 -3.91
CA GLU A 266 14.91 19.74 -4.49
C GLU A 266 16.01 19.49 -3.47
N ALA A 267 16.91 18.56 -3.79
CA ALA A 267 18.02 18.19 -2.91
C ALA A 267 19.32 18.94 -3.24
N CYS A 268 19.41 19.48 -4.46
CA CYS A 268 20.51 20.28 -5.00
C CYS A 268 19.95 21.18 -6.11
N ASP A 269 20.72 22.15 -6.59
CA ASP A 269 20.38 22.96 -7.77
C ASP A 269 21.46 22.67 -8.83
N ASP A 270 21.06 22.11 -9.97
CA ASP A 270 21.97 21.72 -11.05
C ASP A 270 22.65 22.96 -11.66
N GLY A 271 21.88 24.04 -11.85
CA GLY A 271 22.36 25.29 -12.45
C GLY A 271 22.94 25.12 -13.87
N ASN A 272 22.92 23.90 -14.43
CA ASN A 272 23.40 23.56 -15.76
C ASN A 272 22.60 22.39 -16.37
N ALA A 273 23.24 21.51 -17.14
CA ALA A 273 22.56 20.40 -17.83
C ALA A 273 23.47 19.15 -17.92
N ASP A 274 24.49 19.08 -17.06
CA ASP A 274 25.46 17.99 -16.99
C ASP A 274 25.11 17.11 -15.79
N ASP A 275 24.37 16.02 -16.04
CA ASP A 275 23.93 15.10 -14.99
C ASP A 275 25.09 14.38 -14.24
N THR A 276 26.36 14.64 -14.60
CA THR A 276 27.54 13.97 -14.01
C THR A 276 28.29 14.81 -12.96
N ASP A 277 27.87 16.04 -12.70
CA ASP A 277 28.62 17.01 -11.88
C ASP A 277 28.21 17.06 -10.39
N GLY A 278 27.33 16.15 -9.97
CA GLY A 278 26.89 15.99 -8.58
C GLY A 278 25.48 16.50 -8.29
N CYS A 279 24.77 17.00 -9.30
CA CYS A 279 23.33 17.22 -9.26
C CYS A 279 22.74 16.92 -10.64
N THR A 280 21.67 16.13 -10.73
CA THR A 280 21.05 15.85 -12.04
C THR A 280 20.24 17.07 -12.51
N SER A 281 19.94 17.14 -13.80
CA SER A 281 19.02 18.11 -14.42
C SER A 281 17.57 18.02 -13.94
N THR A 282 17.26 17.02 -13.12
CA THR A 282 16.01 16.89 -12.37
C THR A 282 16.16 17.28 -10.89
N CYS A 283 17.29 17.88 -10.53
CA CYS A 283 17.71 18.27 -9.20
C CYS A 283 17.63 17.16 -8.15
N ALA A 284 17.98 15.95 -8.59
CA ALA A 284 18.23 14.82 -7.73
C ALA A 284 19.72 14.75 -7.39
N LEU A 285 20.01 14.34 -6.15
CA LEU A 285 21.37 13.98 -5.80
C LEU A 285 21.75 12.68 -6.52
N PRO A 286 23.04 12.50 -6.85
CA PRO A 286 23.56 11.29 -7.46
C PRO A 286 23.21 10.06 -6.61
N THR A 287 22.64 9.05 -7.26
CA THR A 287 22.26 7.79 -6.60
C THR A 287 22.58 6.60 -7.46
N CYS A 288 23.23 5.62 -6.83
CA CYS A 288 23.51 4.34 -7.46
C CYS A 288 22.25 3.67 -8.02
N GLY A 289 22.26 3.34 -9.32
CA GLY A 289 21.17 2.65 -10.01
C GLY A 289 20.25 3.58 -10.80
N ASP A 290 20.62 4.85 -10.98
CA ASP A 290 19.84 5.82 -11.77
C ASP A 290 20.19 5.83 -13.27
N GLY A 291 21.16 4.99 -13.68
CA GLY A 291 21.58 4.82 -15.07
C GLY A 291 22.69 5.77 -15.50
N ILE A 292 23.25 6.57 -14.60
CA ILE A 292 24.27 7.59 -14.90
C ILE A 292 25.46 7.41 -13.95
N VAL A 293 26.64 7.08 -14.49
CA VAL A 293 27.86 6.99 -13.68
C VAL A 293 28.31 8.40 -13.26
N GLN A 294 28.18 8.72 -11.98
CA GLN A 294 28.49 10.05 -11.43
C GLN A 294 29.86 10.11 -10.73
N GLN A 295 30.30 11.32 -10.39
CA GLN A 295 31.57 11.51 -9.66
C GLN A 295 31.50 10.89 -8.26
N GLY A 296 32.21 9.77 -8.06
CA GLY A 296 32.24 9.01 -6.81
C GLY A 296 31.78 7.56 -6.97
N GLU A 297 31.16 7.23 -8.10
CA GLU A 297 30.76 5.89 -8.48
C GLU A 297 31.80 5.26 -9.40
N GLU A 298 32.13 3.99 -9.19
CA GLU A 298 33.02 3.24 -10.10
C GLU A 298 32.26 2.69 -11.31
N CYS A 299 30.96 2.46 -11.12
CA CYS A 299 29.97 1.99 -12.09
C CYS A 299 28.58 2.38 -11.60
N ASP A 300 27.57 2.32 -12.46
CA ASP A 300 26.16 2.43 -12.09
C ASP A 300 25.50 1.06 -12.30
N ASP A 301 24.86 0.54 -11.26
CA ASP A 301 24.20 -0.78 -11.26
C ASP A 301 23.07 -0.80 -12.32
N GLY A 302 22.34 0.31 -12.45
CA GLY A 302 21.17 0.42 -13.32
C GLY A 302 20.03 -0.56 -12.98
N ASN A 303 20.22 -1.41 -11.95
CA ASN A 303 19.28 -2.40 -11.49
C ASN A 303 19.43 -2.66 -9.96
N LEU A 304 19.18 -3.89 -9.49
CA LEU A 304 19.26 -4.24 -8.06
C LEU A 304 19.91 -5.62 -7.86
N ASP A 305 20.69 -6.10 -8.82
CA ASP A 305 21.27 -7.43 -8.89
C ASP A 305 22.80 -7.39 -8.70
N ASN A 306 23.25 -7.68 -7.48
CA ASN A 306 24.67 -7.77 -7.15
C ASN A 306 25.43 -8.91 -7.86
N THR A 307 24.78 -9.73 -8.69
CA THR A 307 25.44 -10.81 -9.46
C THR A 307 25.90 -10.39 -10.85
N ASP A 308 25.77 -9.11 -11.19
CA ASP A 308 26.30 -8.55 -12.43
C ASP A 308 27.63 -7.80 -12.23
N ALA A 309 28.02 -6.95 -13.19
CA ALA A 309 29.32 -6.28 -13.16
C ALA A 309 29.40 -5.14 -12.14
N CYS A 310 28.29 -4.68 -11.57
CA CYS A 310 28.23 -3.55 -10.67
C CYS A 310 27.31 -3.84 -9.49
N LEU A 311 27.83 -3.73 -8.26
CA LEU A 311 27.03 -3.93 -7.07
C LEU A 311 26.02 -2.78 -6.89
N ASN A 312 24.95 -3.04 -6.13
CA ASN A 312 23.96 -2.02 -5.75
C ASN A 312 24.55 -0.87 -4.90
N THR A 313 25.83 -0.96 -4.54
CA THR A 313 26.61 0.09 -3.87
C THR A 313 27.51 0.88 -4.83
N CYS A 314 27.39 0.67 -6.15
CA CYS A 314 28.14 1.34 -7.21
C CYS A 314 29.66 1.18 -7.11
N VAL A 315 30.03 -0.03 -6.70
CA VAL A 315 31.40 -0.54 -6.71
C VAL A 315 31.41 -1.68 -7.72
N ALA A 316 32.47 -1.76 -8.54
CA ALA A 316 32.60 -2.84 -9.49
C ALA A 316 32.63 -4.19 -8.74
N ALA A 317 31.85 -5.16 -9.22
CA ALA A 317 31.85 -6.50 -8.64
C ALA A 317 33.27 -7.08 -8.68
N SER A 318 33.69 -7.69 -7.59
CA SER A 318 35.05 -8.19 -7.43
C SER A 318 35.10 -9.37 -6.49
N CYS A 319 35.85 -10.39 -6.89
CA CYS A 319 36.13 -11.55 -6.07
C CYS A 319 36.41 -11.25 -4.59
N GLY A 320 35.65 -11.91 -3.72
CA GLY A 320 35.62 -11.76 -2.27
C GLY A 320 34.65 -10.70 -1.76
N ASP A 321 33.66 -10.27 -2.56
CA ASP A 321 32.65 -9.28 -2.16
C ASP A 321 31.35 -9.91 -1.61
N GLY A 322 31.23 -11.23 -1.69
CA GLY A 322 30.14 -12.03 -1.17
C GLY A 322 29.08 -12.38 -2.22
N PHE A 323 29.27 -11.98 -3.47
CA PHE A 323 28.36 -12.23 -4.57
C PHE A 323 29.10 -12.90 -5.73
N VAL A 324 28.50 -13.96 -6.29
CA VAL A 324 29.08 -14.64 -7.46
C VAL A 324 28.77 -13.81 -8.70
N GLY A 325 29.76 -13.07 -9.19
CA GLY A 325 29.63 -12.17 -10.32
C GLY A 325 29.90 -12.83 -11.69
N PRO A 326 29.87 -12.04 -12.78
CA PRO A 326 30.12 -12.53 -14.13
C PRO A 326 31.57 -12.97 -14.32
N GLY A 327 31.78 -14.28 -14.45
CA GLY A 327 33.10 -14.88 -14.66
C GLY A 327 33.72 -15.52 -13.42
N GLU A 328 33.01 -15.48 -12.28
CA GLU A 328 33.39 -16.14 -11.04
C GLU A 328 32.72 -17.53 -10.94
N GLU A 329 33.46 -18.52 -10.46
CA GLU A 329 32.93 -19.88 -10.21
C GLU A 329 32.43 -20.02 -8.76
N CYS A 330 32.96 -19.21 -7.85
CA CYS A 330 32.58 -19.10 -6.44
C CYS A 330 32.87 -17.68 -5.92
N ASP A 331 32.29 -17.32 -4.78
CA ASP A 331 32.67 -16.15 -3.97
C ASP A 331 32.22 -16.43 -2.52
N ASP A 332 33.14 -16.35 -1.56
CA ASP A 332 32.89 -16.62 -0.14
C ASP A 332 33.00 -15.36 0.75
N GLY A 333 32.93 -14.18 0.12
CA GLY A 333 32.95 -12.89 0.80
C GLY A 333 34.31 -12.51 1.38
N ASN A 334 35.38 -13.21 0.99
CA ASN A 334 36.72 -12.86 1.41
C ASN A 334 37.78 -13.28 0.36
N LYS A 335 39.06 -13.04 0.65
CA LYS A 335 40.21 -13.35 -0.24
C LYS A 335 41.18 -14.34 0.39
N ILE A 336 40.72 -15.08 1.39
CA ILE A 336 41.48 -16.15 2.03
C ILE A 336 41.50 -17.32 1.04
N VAL A 337 42.63 -18.04 1.02
CA VAL A 337 42.80 -19.19 0.14
C VAL A 337 42.57 -20.45 0.99
N GLY A 338 41.76 -21.38 0.47
CA GLY A 338 41.54 -22.70 1.06
C GLY A 338 40.36 -22.84 2.03
N ASP A 339 39.49 -21.84 2.14
CA ASP A 339 38.20 -21.90 2.82
C ASP A 339 37.01 -22.23 1.90
N GLY A 340 37.29 -22.51 0.62
CA GLY A 340 36.31 -23.04 -0.34
C GLY A 340 36.28 -22.28 -1.65
N CYS A 341 36.77 -21.03 -1.67
CA CYS A 341 36.97 -20.25 -2.89
C CYS A 341 38.39 -19.69 -2.95
N GLN A 342 39.02 -19.73 -4.12
CA GLN A 342 40.35 -19.16 -4.29
C GLN A 342 40.26 -17.63 -4.45
N ASN A 343 41.38 -16.93 -4.31
CA ASN A 343 41.43 -15.46 -4.40
C ASN A 343 41.19 -14.89 -5.82
N ASP A 344 41.11 -15.76 -6.82
CA ASP A 344 40.72 -15.47 -8.19
C ASP A 344 39.31 -16.00 -8.51
N CYS A 345 38.55 -16.38 -7.48
CA CYS A 345 37.18 -16.85 -7.55
C CYS A 345 36.99 -18.10 -8.42
N THR A 346 38.03 -18.93 -8.44
CA THR A 346 37.98 -20.30 -8.92
C THR A 346 37.75 -21.26 -7.77
N ILE A 347 37.09 -22.38 -8.06
CA ILE A 347 36.88 -23.41 -7.04
C ILE A 347 38.22 -24.06 -6.71
N ALA A 348 38.45 -24.24 -5.41
CA ALA A 348 39.39 -25.19 -4.81
C ALA A 348 39.67 -26.44 -5.67
N GLN A 349 40.91 -26.65 -6.11
CA GLN A 349 41.31 -27.80 -6.93
C GLN A 349 42.32 -28.69 -6.22
N CYS A 350 41.98 -29.97 -6.14
CA CYS A 350 42.89 -31.00 -5.66
C CYS A 350 44.15 -31.12 -6.54
N GLY A 351 45.31 -31.13 -5.92
CA GLY A 351 46.63 -31.23 -6.55
C GLY A 351 47.35 -29.89 -6.72
N ASP A 352 46.94 -28.84 -5.98
CA ASP A 352 47.55 -27.50 -6.04
C ASP A 352 48.59 -27.24 -4.93
N GLY A 353 48.75 -28.20 -4.01
CA GLY A 353 49.73 -28.21 -2.94
C GLY A 353 49.21 -27.60 -1.64
N ILE A 354 47.91 -27.29 -1.57
CA ILE A 354 47.27 -26.68 -0.40
C ILE A 354 46.12 -27.60 0.03
N VAL A 355 46.11 -28.04 1.29
CA VAL A 355 44.97 -28.82 1.82
C VAL A 355 43.85 -27.87 2.23
N GLN A 356 42.73 -27.96 1.53
CA GLN A 356 41.59 -27.04 1.62
C GLN A 356 40.42 -27.69 2.36
N ALA A 357 39.43 -26.89 2.77
CA ALA A 357 38.29 -27.38 3.54
C ALA A 357 37.43 -28.38 2.73
N GLY A 358 37.56 -29.68 3.05
CA GLY A 358 36.89 -30.77 2.31
C GLY A 358 37.86 -31.80 1.72
N GLU A 359 39.15 -31.48 1.70
CA GLU A 359 40.23 -32.36 1.24
C GLU A 359 40.81 -33.14 2.41
N ALA A 360 41.01 -34.45 2.25
CA ALA A 360 41.72 -35.27 3.26
C ALA A 360 43.25 -35.14 3.13
N CYS A 361 43.73 -34.87 1.91
CA CYS A 361 45.11 -34.67 1.54
C CYS A 361 45.19 -33.79 0.28
N ASP A 362 46.34 -33.17 0.01
CA ASP A 362 46.73 -32.55 -1.26
C ASP A 362 48.26 -32.61 -1.34
N ASP A 363 48.80 -33.22 -2.39
CA ASP A 363 50.24 -33.44 -2.57
C ASP A 363 50.84 -32.64 -3.75
N GLY A 364 50.09 -31.66 -4.27
CA GLY A 364 50.54 -30.71 -5.28
C GLY A 364 50.83 -31.31 -6.64
N ASN A 365 50.24 -32.47 -6.96
CA ASN A 365 50.42 -33.09 -8.25
C ASN A 365 49.12 -33.79 -8.74
N GLN A 366 49.18 -34.40 -9.92
CA GLN A 366 48.03 -35.06 -10.56
C GLN A 366 48.24 -36.58 -10.73
N ASN A 367 49.09 -37.18 -9.89
CA ASN A 367 49.41 -38.59 -9.93
C ASN A 367 48.47 -39.40 -9.04
N ASN A 368 47.50 -40.04 -9.68
CA ASN A 368 46.48 -40.80 -8.99
C ASN A 368 46.95 -42.18 -8.45
N GLN A 369 48.24 -42.39 -8.20
CA GLN A 369 48.87 -43.66 -7.78
C GLN A 369 49.86 -43.50 -6.62
N ASP A 370 49.78 -42.40 -5.87
CA ASP A 370 50.58 -42.17 -4.66
C ASP A 370 49.68 -41.96 -3.42
N ALA A 371 50.22 -41.34 -2.38
CA ALA A 371 49.54 -41.19 -1.10
C ALA A 371 48.26 -40.36 -1.18
N CYS A 372 48.12 -39.48 -2.17
CA CYS A 372 46.97 -38.61 -2.30
C CYS A 372 46.35 -38.70 -3.70
N ARG A 373 45.11 -39.18 -3.75
CA ARG A 373 44.38 -39.29 -5.02
C ARG A 373 44.01 -37.89 -5.55
N ASN A 374 43.83 -37.75 -6.87
CA ASN A 374 43.45 -36.49 -7.52
C ASN A 374 42.04 -35.97 -7.16
N ASP A 375 41.30 -36.68 -6.30
CA ASP A 375 40.05 -36.24 -5.69
C ASP A 375 40.18 -36.10 -4.16
N CYS A 376 41.42 -35.95 -3.68
CA CYS A 376 41.79 -35.55 -2.33
C CYS A 376 41.37 -36.54 -1.26
N VAL A 377 41.49 -37.83 -1.60
CA VAL A 377 41.29 -38.97 -0.70
C VAL A 377 42.63 -39.69 -0.52
N GLU A 378 42.96 -40.05 0.72
CA GLU A 378 44.16 -40.82 1.02
C GLU A 378 44.13 -42.23 0.40
N ALA A 379 45.30 -42.74 0.03
CA ALA A 379 45.49 -44.12 -0.43
C ALA A 379 45.04 -45.15 0.62
N VAL A 380 44.41 -46.24 0.16
CA VAL A 380 43.83 -47.26 1.04
C VAL A 380 44.41 -48.63 0.70
N CYS A 381 45.03 -49.27 1.69
CA CYS A 381 45.48 -50.65 1.59
C CYS A 381 44.30 -51.62 1.42
N GLY A 382 44.43 -52.57 0.50
CA GLY A 382 43.45 -53.62 0.21
C GLY A 382 42.36 -53.21 -0.79
N ASP A 383 42.58 -52.17 -1.59
CA ASP A 383 41.61 -51.66 -2.57
C ASP A 383 41.86 -52.15 -4.00
N GLY A 384 42.91 -52.94 -4.21
CA GLY A 384 43.28 -53.54 -5.49
C GLY A 384 44.23 -52.69 -6.31
N ILE A 385 44.71 -51.56 -5.77
CA ILE A 385 45.61 -50.61 -6.44
C ILE A 385 46.91 -50.59 -5.67
N LEU A 386 48.04 -50.84 -6.35
CA LEU A 386 49.36 -50.71 -5.74
C LEU A 386 49.80 -49.23 -5.67
N TRP A 387 49.78 -48.64 -4.49
CA TRP A 387 50.17 -47.25 -4.20
C TRP A 387 51.69 -47.10 -4.03
N ILE A 388 52.37 -46.62 -5.07
CA ILE A 388 53.84 -46.65 -5.16
C ILE A 388 54.46 -45.76 -4.07
N GLY A 389 55.28 -46.36 -3.20
CA GLY A 389 55.97 -45.65 -2.10
C GLY A 389 55.14 -45.51 -0.83
N VAL A 390 53.85 -45.89 -0.86
CA VAL A 390 52.96 -45.99 0.31
C VAL A 390 52.90 -47.44 0.79
N GLU A 391 52.88 -48.40 -0.13
CA GLU A 391 52.76 -49.81 0.20
C GLU A 391 53.63 -50.72 -0.70
N GLN A 392 53.87 -51.96 -0.26
CA GLN A 392 54.79 -52.91 -0.91
C GLN A 392 54.08 -53.97 -1.77
N CYS A 393 52.77 -54.13 -1.58
CA CYS A 393 51.86 -55.01 -2.31
C CYS A 393 50.43 -54.51 -2.05
N ASP A 394 49.48 -54.97 -2.86
CA ASP A 394 48.03 -54.89 -2.61
C ASP A 394 47.39 -56.07 -3.34
N ASP A 395 46.59 -56.88 -2.64
CA ASP A 395 45.87 -58.03 -3.20
C ASP A 395 44.34 -57.88 -3.16
N GLY A 396 43.87 -56.63 -3.05
CA GLY A 396 42.47 -56.26 -3.11
C GLY A 396 41.65 -56.64 -1.88
N ASN A 397 42.32 -56.96 -0.76
CA ASN A 397 41.66 -57.19 0.51
C ASN A 397 42.60 -56.94 1.71
N LEU A 398 42.12 -57.20 2.93
CA LEU A 398 42.85 -56.99 4.19
C LEU A 398 43.04 -58.31 4.97
N LEU A 399 43.03 -59.45 4.29
CA LEU A 399 43.27 -60.74 4.90
C LEU A 399 44.77 -60.94 5.03
N ASP A 400 45.20 -61.34 6.22
CA ASP A 400 46.52 -61.96 6.33
C ASP A 400 46.34 -63.42 5.89
N GLY A 401 46.65 -63.78 4.65
CA GLY A 401 46.71 -65.20 4.25
C GLY A 401 47.21 -65.53 2.86
N ASP A 402 47.26 -64.52 2.00
CA ASP A 402 46.99 -64.67 0.57
C ASP A 402 47.93 -63.86 -0.34
N GLY A 403 48.95 -63.21 0.23
CA GLY A 403 50.06 -62.65 -0.55
C GLY A 403 50.44 -61.24 -0.11
N CYS A 404 49.49 -60.48 0.41
CA CYS A 404 49.70 -59.17 0.98
C CYS A 404 49.00 -59.04 2.35
N SER A 405 49.74 -58.57 3.35
CA SER A 405 49.17 -58.41 4.69
C SER A 405 48.13 -57.31 4.76
N SER A 406 47.34 -57.32 5.83
CA SER A 406 46.43 -56.24 6.23
C SER A 406 47.11 -54.87 6.47
N THR A 407 48.45 -54.82 6.39
CA THR A 407 49.26 -53.59 6.45
C THR A 407 50.02 -53.32 5.15
N CYS A 408 49.62 -53.99 4.07
CA CYS A 408 50.17 -53.93 2.72
C CYS A 408 51.69 -54.17 2.61
N MET A 409 52.14 -55.11 3.44
CA MET A 409 53.48 -55.70 3.42
C MET A 409 53.44 -57.10 2.81
N ARG A 410 54.43 -57.43 1.98
CA ARG A 410 54.48 -58.73 1.28
C ARG A 410 54.65 -59.88 2.25
N GLU A 411 53.84 -60.92 2.09
CA GLU A 411 53.85 -62.08 2.97
C GLU A 411 54.65 -63.25 2.37
N CYS A 412 55.44 -63.92 3.21
CA CYS A 412 56.29 -65.05 2.82
C CYS A 412 55.72 -66.36 3.40
N TRP A 413 54.80 -67.02 2.69
CA TRP A 413 54.01 -68.12 3.28
C TRP A 413 54.07 -69.49 2.60
N GLU A 414 55.00 -69.70 1.67
CA GLU A 414 55.21 -71.01 1.09
C GLU A 414 56.54 -71.63 1.50
N GLY A 415 56.54 -72.39 2.60
CA GLY A 415 57.73 -73.11 3.10
C GLY A 415 57.46 -73.79 4.44
N ASP A 416 58.28 -74.79 4.80
CA ASP A 416 58.20 -75.40 6.14
C ASP A 416 58.82 -74.48 7.22
N LEU A 417 59.69 -73.55 6.80
CA LEU A 417 60.30 -72.50 7.61
C LEU A 417 60.58 -71.30 6.70
N ASN A 418 60.03 -70.13 7.04
CA ASN A 418 60.15 -68.90 6.25
C ASN A 418 60.98 -67.87 7.03
N ILE A 419 61.94 -67.26 6.33
CA ILE A 419 62.87 -66.27 6.88
C ILE A 419 62.75 -65.03 6.00
N VAL A 420 62.62 -63.87 6.63
CA VAL A 420 62.61 -62.58 5.92
C VAL A 420 63.85 -61.81 6.35
N ASP A 421 64.70 -61.45 5.39
CA ASP A 421 65.87 -60.59 5.62
C ASP A 421 65.94 -59.53 4.53
N ASN A 422 66.00 -58.25 4.93
CA ASN A 422 66.02 -57.09 4.03
C ASN A 422 64.98 -57.12 2.87
N GLY A 423 63.80 -57.69 3.11
CA GLY A 423 62.72 -57.76 2.12
C GLY A 423 62.79 -58.97 1.17
N THR A 424 63.83 -59.80 1.29
CA THR A 424 63.96 -61.09 0.60
C THR A 424 63.32 -62.20 1.42
N CYS A 425 62.49 -63.02 0.78
CA CYS A 425 61.88 -64.19 1.40
C CYS A 425 62.73 -65.44 1.14
N TYR A 426 63.26 -66.07 2.18
CA TYR A 426 63.90 -67.40 2.10
C TYR A 426 62.96 -68.48 2.64
N MET A 427 62.68 -69.48 1.82
CA MET A 427 61.73 -70.55 2.10
C MET A 427 62.48 -71.88 2.17
N VAL A 428 62.63 -72.42 3.38
CA VAL A 428 63.40 -73.65 3.64
C VAL A 428 62.46 -74.85 3.69
N PHE A 429 62.65 -75.79 2.77
CA PHE A 429 61.87 -77.03 2.68
C PHE A 429 62.61 -78.20 3.35
N TRP A 430 62.82 -78.12 4.67
CA TRP A 430 63.65 -79.08 5.40
C TRP A 430 63.08 -80.51 5.43
N ASN A 431 61.76 -80.68 5.30
CA ASN A 431 61.09 -81.99 5.33
C ASN A 431 60.74 -82.55 3.94
N LYS A 432 61.01 -81.79 2.86
CA LYS A 432 60.79 -82.21 1.47
C LYS A 432 62.14 -82.38 0.79
N GLN A 433 62.43 -83.60 0.33
CA GLN A 433 63.66 -83.87 -0.41
C GLN A 433 63.33 -84.16 -1.87
N ARG A 434 64.10 -83.58 -2.79
CA ARG A 434 63.91 -83.73 -4.23
C ARG A 434 65.26 -83.70 -4.96
N PRO A 435 65.33 -84.23 -6.19
CA PRO A 435 66.43 -83.93 -7.12
C PRO A 435 66.51 -82.43 -7.41
N TRP A 436 67.69 -81.93 -7.76
CA TRP A 436 67.93 -80.49 -7.92
C TRP A 436 66.97 -79.83 -8.93
N SER A 437 66.69 -80.50 -10.06
CA SER A 437 65.77 -80.01 -11.09
C SER A 437 64.31 -79.92 -10.61
N GLU A 438 63.85 -80.86 -9.78
CA GLU A 438 62.50 -80.83 -9.21
C GLU A 438 62.37 -79.81 -8.07
N ALA A 439 63.44 -79.58 -7.31
CA ALA A 439 63.53 -78.51 -6.33
C ALA A 439 63.45 -77.14 -7.02
N ARG A 440 64.20 -76.96 -8.11
CA ARG A 440 64.13 -75.78 -8.98
C ARG A 440 62.71 -75.52 -9.48
N THR A 441 62.04 -76.53 -10.04
CA THR A 441 60.65 -76.39 -10.50
C THR A 441 59.73 -75.95 -9.38
N ARG A 442 59.88 -76.51 -8.18
CA ARG A 442 59.04 -76.12 -7.03
C ARG A 442 59.27 -74.67 -6.60
N CYS A 443 60.50 -74.17 -6.63
CA CYS A 443 60.75 -72.75 -6.36
C CYS A 443 60.09 -71.86 -7.42
N ILE A 444 60.14 -72.24 -8.69
CA ILE A 444 59.48 -71.49 -9.77
C ILE A 444 57.96 -71.46 -9.61
N ASP A 445 57.34 -72.58 -9.23
CA ASP A 445 55.88 -72.68 -9.05
C ASP A 445 55.35 -71.72 -7.97
N ILE A 446 56.18 -71.32 -7.02
CA ILE A 446 55.83 -70.38 -5.94
C ILE A 446 56.29 -68.95 -6.21
N GLY A 447 56.68 -68.66 -7.47
CA GLY A 447 57.18 -67.35 -7.87
C GLY A 447 58.56 -67.01 -7.29
N ALA A 448 59.37 -68.01 -6.98
CA ALA A 448 60.71 -67.91 -6.41
C ALA A 448 61.75 -68.59 -7.32
N HIS A 449 63.01 -68.63 -6.89
CA HIS A 449 64.05 -69.48 -7.48
C HIS A 449 64.83 -70.20 -6.38
N LEU A 450 65.70 -71.16 -6.72
CA LEU A 450 66.60 -71.74 -5.73
C LEU A 450 67.53 -70.64 -5.21
N VAL A 451 67.83 -70.63 -3.91
CA VAL A 451 68.54 -69.53 -3.26
C VAL A 451 69.86 -69.20 -3.95
N GLN A 452 70.05 -67.91 -4.24
CA GLN A 452 71.32 -67.34 -4.65
C GLN A 452 72.07 -66.88 -3.40
N ILE A 453 73.39 -67.09 -3.34
CA ILE A 453 74.19 -66.63 -2.19
C ILE A 453 75.28 -65.69 -2.69
N THR A 454 75.07 -64.42 -2.42
CA THR A 454 75.90 -63.31 -2.90
C THR A 454 76.80 -62.73 -1.81
N SER A 455 76.59 -63.08 -0.54
CA SER A 455 77.35 -62.55 0.59
C SER A 455 77.58 -63.56 1.72
N ALA A 456 78.56 -63.27 2.59
CA ALA A 456 78.82 -64.05 3.79
C ALA A 456 77.65 -64.01 4.79
N ALA A 457 76.96 -62.87 4.91
CA ALA A 457 75.82 -62.71 5.80
C ALA A 457 74.64 -63.58 5.35
N GLU A 458 74.34 -63.56 4.05
CA GLU A 458 73.32 -64.41 3.44
C GLU A 458 73.65 -65.90 3.57
N ASN A 459 74.92 -66.27 3.36
CA ASN A 459 75.38 -67.65 3.58
C ASN A 459 75.14 -68.11 5.02
N ASP A 460 75.44 -67.25 5.99
CA ASP A 460 75.22 -67.53 7.42
C ASP A 460 73.73 -67.59 7.77
N LEU A 461 72.90 -66.76 7.15
CA LEU A 461 71.46 -66.78 7.29
C LEU A 461 70.88 -68.13 6.85
N VAL A 462 71.21 -68.57 5.63
CA VAL A 462 70.75 -69.87 5.11
C VAL A 462 71.30 -71.02 5.96
N ARG A 463 72.60 -70.99 6.29
CA ARG A 463 73.27 -72.02 7.12
C ARG A 463 72.57 -72.26 8.45
N THR A 464 72.14 -71.21 9.14
CA THR A 464 71.55 -71.33 10.49
C THR A 464 70.16 -71.96 10.49
N HIS A 465 69.53 -72.11 9.33
CA HIS A 465 68.17 -72.62 9.18
C HIS A 465 68.06 -73.93 8.40
N ILE A 466 69.19 -74.47 7.93
CA ILE A 466 69.25 -75.82 7.33
C ILE A 466 69.64 -76.88 8.36
N SER A 467 69.08 -78.09 8.21
CA SER A 467 69.29 -79.20 9.15
C SER A 467 70.19 -80.32 8.59
N GLY A 468 70.59 -80.22 7.32
CA GLY A 468 71.36 -81.23 6.58
C GLY A 468 71.88 -80.65 5.26
N PRO A 469 72.60 -81.46 4.45
CA PRO A 469 73.02 -81.04 3.10
C PRO A 469 71.80 -80.60 2.28
N THR A 470 71.82 -79.39 1.75
CA THR A 470 70.64 -78.72 1.18
C THR A 470 70.98 -78.08 -0.16
N TRP A 471 70.13 -78.27 -1.18
CA TRP A 471 70.30 -77.67 -2.49
C TRP A 471 70.24 -76.15 -2.44
N ILE A 472 71.17 -75.52 -3.15
CA ILE A 472 71.19 -74.09 -3.47
C ILE A 472 71.15 -73.91 -5.00
N GLY A 473 70.96 -72.68 -5.48
CA GLY A 473 70.74 -72.40 -6.90
C GLY A 473 71.98 -72.50 -7.79
N LEU A 474 73.15 -72.83 -7.26
CA LEU A 474 74.40 -72.88 -8.01
C LEU A 474 74.57 -74.24 -8.70
N SER A 475 74.95 -74.24 -9.98
CA SER A 475 75.23 -75.44 -10.78
C SER A 475 76.14 -75.14 -11.97
N ASP A 476 76.86 -76.12 -12.50
CA ASP A 476 77.62 -76.03 -13.76
C ASP A 476 77.09 -77.00 -14.84
N ILE A 477 75.85 -77.48 -14.66
CA ILE A 477 75.12 -78.40 -15.55
C ILE A 477 75.13 -78.01 -17.05
N VAL A 478 75.32 -76.73 -17.37
CA VAL A 478 75.40 -76.22 -18.75
C VAL A 478 76.82 -76.31 -19.31
N THR A 479 77.83 -76.01 -18.50
CA THR A 479 79.23 -75.93 -18.91
C THR A 479 80.12 -76.31 -17.75
N GLU A 480 80.65 -77.53 -17.81
CA GLU A 480 81.58 -78.10 -16.84
C GLU A 480 82.69 -77.12 -16.43
N GLY A 481 82.79 -76.89 -15.11
CA GLY A 481 83.75 -75.97 -14.50
C GLY A 481 83.34 -74.48 -14.52
N GLU A 482 82.21 -74.13 -15.15
CA GLU A 482 81.61 -72.80 -15.09
C GLU A 482 80.30 -72.84 -14.30
N PHE A 483 80.34 -72.38 -13.04
CA PHE A 483 79.17 -72.36 -12.17
C PHE A 483 78.28 -71.13 -12.42
N TRP A 484 76.96 -71.35 -12.47
CA TRP A 484 75.91 -70.35 -12.67
C TRP A 484 74.82 -70.50 -11.61
N TRP A 485 74.37 -69.36 -11.07
CA TRP A 485 73.17 -69.29 -10.25
C TRP A 485 71.93 -69.36 -11.13
N ASP A 486 71.02 -70.26 -10.81
CA ASP A 486 69.72 -70.38 -11.47
C ASP A 486 68.68 -69.50 -10.77
N LEU A 487 68.22 -68.46 -11.46
CA LEU A 487 67.21 -67.51 -11.00
C LEU A 487 65.81 -67.87 -11.51
N GLY A 488 65.58 -69.15 -11.81
CA GLY A 488 64.27 -69.67 -12.20
C GLY A 488 63.77 -69.08 -13.53
N ALA A 489 62.64 -68.38 -13.46
CA ALA A 489 62.06 -67.67 -14.61
C ALA A 489 62.83 -66.39 -14.98
N GLN A 490 63.66 -65.86 -14.07
CA GLN A 490 64.39 -64.61 -14.27
C GLN A 490 65.72 -64.82 -15.04
N GLY A 491 66.12 -66.07 -15.29
CA GLY A 491 67.33 -66.42 -16.05
C GLY A 491 68.42 -67.06 -15.19
N SER A 492 69.69 -66.83 -15.53
CA SER A 492 70.84 -67.33 -14.77
C SER A 492 71.99 -66.31 -14.78
N VAL A 493 72.85 -66.35 -13.75
CA VAL A 493 73.98 -65.43 -13.58
C VAL A 493 75.25 -66.20 -13.23
N GLN A 494 76.34 -65.98 -13.96
CA GLN A 494 77.62 -66.67 -13.72
C GLN A 494 78.19 -66.33 -12.34
N LEU A 495 78.79 -67.30 -11.67
CA LEU A 495 79.47 -67.12 -10.39
C LEU A 495 80.67 -66.18 -10.56
N GLY A 496 80.53 -64.94 -10.09
CA GLY A 496 81.58 -63.91 -10.15
C GLY A 496 81.85 -63.19 -8.83
N GLY A 497 81.26 -63.66 -7.72
CA GLY A 497 81.24 -62.95 -6.44
C GLY A 497 81.66 -63.80 -5.24
N TYR A 498 80.87 -63.74 -4.16
CA TYR A 498 81.10 -64.52 -2.96
C TYR A 498 81.11 -66.04 -3.25
N THR A 499 82.05 -66.75 -2.63
CA THR A 499 82.13 -68.20 -2.68
C THR A 499 82.42 -68.76 -1.29
N ASN A 500 81.90 -69.95 -1.00
CA ASN A 500 82.17 -70.64 0.26
C ASN A 500 82.43 -72.13 0.07
N TRP A 501 83.16 -72.49 -0.98
CA TRP A 501 83.54 -73.87 -1.27
C TRP A 501 84.24 -74.54 -0.08
N ASN A 502 83.88 -75.79 0.18
CA ASN A 502 84.56 -76.62 1.15
C ASN A 502 85.98 -76.94 0.67
N ALA A 503 86.89 -77.24 1.60
CA ALA A 503 88.27 -77.52 1.25
C ALA A 503 88.37 -78.74 0.34
N GLY A 504 88.81 -78.53 -0.90
CA GLY A 504 88.92 -79.58 -1.93
C GLY A 504 87.87 -79.46 -3.04
N GLU A 505 86.82 -78.65 -2.84
CA GLU A 505 85.72 -78.48 -3.79
C GLU A 505 85.92 -77.24 -4.71
N PRO A 506 85.29 -77.20 -5.89
CA PRO A 506 84.55 -78.30 -6.51
C PRO A 506 85.49 -79.39 -7.03
N ASP A 507 85.18 -80.66 -6.77
CA ASP A 507 86.06 -81.80 -7.07
C ASP A 507 85.58 -82.68 -8.25
N ASN A 508 84.40 -82.40 -8.79
CA ASN A 508 83.69 -83.17 -9.81
C ASN A 508 83.75 -84.68 -9.55
N GLN A 509 83.46 -85.08 -8.31
CA GLN A 509 83.51 -86.46 -7.89
C GLN A 509 82.46 -87.32 -8.61
N ASP A 510 82.89 -88.06 -9.63
CA ASP A 510 82.07 -89.09 -10.27
C ASP A 510 81.77 -90.21 -9.25
N THR A 511 80.50 -90.31 -8.87
CA THR A 511 80.01 -91.30 -7.89
C THR A 511 79.91 -92.73 -8.45
N GLY A 512 80.48 -92.97 -9.64
CA GLY A 512 80.61 -94.30 -10.26
C GLY A 512 79.47 -94.64 -11.22
N ASN A 513 78.62 -93.67 -11.55
CA ASN A 513 77.50 -93.79 -12.48
C ASN A 513 77.68 -92.97 -13.75
N ASN A 514 78.87 -92.41 -13.99
CA ASN A 514 79.17 -91.61 -15.18
C ASN A 514 78.31 -90.32 -15.23
N SER A 515 77.89 -89.85 -14.05
CA SER A 515 77.15 -88.61 -13.83
C SER A 515 78.09 -87.64 -13.13
N PRO A 516 78.54 -86.58 -13.82
CA PRO A 516 79.35 -85.54 -13.18
C PRO A 516 78.54 -84.85 -12.08
N ALA A 517 79.27 -84.33 -11.09
CA ALA A 517 78.69 -83.64 -9.95
C ALA A 517 78.39 -82.20 -10.35
N ASP A 518 77.22 -81.97 -10.97
CA ASP A 518 76.94 -80.67 -11.60
C ASP A 518 76.13 -79.68 -10.71
N CYS A 519 75.65 -80.14 -9.55
CA CYS A 519 74.72 -79.37 -8.71
C CYS A 519 75.28 -79.11 -7.32
N VAL A 520 75.11 -77.90 -6.79
CA VAL A 520 75.77 -77.51 -5.55
C VAL A 520 74.83 -77.63 -4.34
N GLN A 521 75.33 -78.26 -3.28
CA GLN A 521 74.69 -78.29 -1.98
C GLN A 521 75.47 -77.50 -0.93
N MET A 522 74.74 -76.88 0.01
CA MET A 522 75.30 -76.32 1.23
C MET A 522 75.31 -77.38 2.34
N ARG A 523 76.47 -77.57 2.98
CA ARG A 523 76.63 -78.40 4.19
C ARG A 523 76.16 -77.65 5.44
N THR A 524 75.92 -78.37 6.53
CA THR A 524 75.60 -77.76 7.84
C THR A 524 76.74 -76.91 8.42
N SER A 525 77.97 -77.05 7.90
CA SER A 525 79.08 -76.13 8.16
C SER A 525 78.94 -74.76 7.47
N GLY A 526 78.02 -74.63 6.52
CA GLY A 526 77.84 -73.46 5.66
C GLY A 526 78.69 -73.48 4.39
N THR A 527 79.61 -74.45 4.25
CA THR A 527 80.46 -74.61 3.08
C THR A 527 79.78 -75.39 1.96
N TRP A 528 80.19 -75.15 0.73
CA TRP A 528 79.56 -75.68 -0.49
C TRP A 528 80.36 -76.83 -1.09
N GLU A 529 79.68 -77.75 -1.74
CA GLU A 529 80.27 -78.83 -2.54
C GLU A 529 79.37 -79.09 -3.75
N ASP A 530 79.99 -79.48 -4.86
CA ASP A 530 79.31 -80.03 -6.01
C ASP A 530 78.93 -81.50 -5.75
N GLU A 531 77.78 -81.91 -6.27
CA GLU A 531 77.15 -83.20 -5.97
C GLU A 531 76.30 -83.66 -7.15
N ASP A 532 76.06 -84.98 -7.23
CA ASP A 532 75.14 -85.57 -8.20
C ASP A 532 73.72 -84.97 -8.06
N CYS A 533 73.30 -84.23 -9.09
CA CYS A 533 72.00 -83.56 -9.21
C CYS A 533 70.79 -84.49 -8.98
N GLY A 534 70.95 -85.79 -9.22
CA GLY A 534 69.92 -86.79 -9.05
C GLY A 534 69.64 -87.16 -7.60
N ARG A 535 70.46 -86.68 -6.64
CA ARG A 535 70.26 -86.98 -5.21
C ARG A 535 69.09 -86.20 -4.62
N ASP A 536 68.32 -86.89 -3.79
CA ASP A 536 67.31 -86.24 -2.97
C ASP A 536 67.97 -85.39 -1.87
N ARG A 537 67.68 -84.09 -1.87
CA ARG A 537 68.05 -83.17 -0.78
C ARG A 537 66.91 -82.21 -0.45
N PRO A 538 66.83 -81.73 0.81
CA PRO A 538 66.17 -80.47 1.14
C PRO A 538 66.65 -79.34 0.23
N TYR A 539 65.86 -78.29 0.09
CA TYR A 539 66.20 -77.15 -0.76
C TYR A 539 65.70 -75.84 -0.14
N VAL A 540 66.33 -74.74 -0.53
CA VAL A 540 65.92 -73.38 -0.13
C VAL A 540 65.55 -72.59 -1.36
N CYS A 541 64.37 -71.97 -1.33
CA CYS A 541 63.93 -71.02 -2.34
C CYS A 541 64.10 -69.58 -1.84
N GLU A 542 64.28 -68.64 -2.77
CA GLU A 542 64.44 -67.21 -2.53
C GLU A 542 63.55 -66.40 -3.49
N ARG A 543 62.94 -65.31 -3.00
CA ARG A 543 62.10 -64.39 -3.77
C ARG A 543 62.30 -62.95 -3.34
#